data_AF-A0AAV5IQW8-F1
#
_entry.id   AF-A0AAV5IQW8-F1
#
_cell.length_a   1.000
_cell.length_b   1.000
_cell.length_c   1.000
_cell.angle_alpha   90.00
_cell.angle_beta   90.00
_cell.angle_gamma   90.00
#
_symmetry.space_group_name_H-M   'P 1'
#
loop_
_entity.id
_entity.type
_entity.pdbx_description
1 polymer ?
#
loop_
_entity_poly.entity_id
_entity_poly.type
_entity_poly.pdbx_seq_one_letter_code
_entity_poly.pdbx_strand_id
1 'polypeptide(L)'
;FVEILDEPSFVKPRVMEISTDPDTPSWTDPILSFLRDGIVPEDRQEAMKLRRKASRYTLVDGVLYKRSFSLPLLRCLNPYEAEYALREVHEGVCGSHVGARTLAHKVLRQGYYWPNMYKDATHFVQRCLKCQFFAHLTHQPAEQLTTLVAPWPFAQWGLDLLGPFVKGVGGVTHLIVDMESRIRLWLIMELNLTAPLFEISVPVTGLNYSSPRFTIRSPTAWSNLLTSAS
;
A
#
# COMPACT_ATOMS: atom_id res chain seq x y z
N PHE A 1 -4.39 -25.68 -43.16
CA PHE A 1 -5.59 -26.31 -42.57
C PHE A 1 -6.27 -25.26 -41.71
N VAL A 2 -7.44 -24.78 -42.16
CA VAL A 2 -8.28 -23.84 -41.40
C VAL A 2 -9.45 -24.68 -40.91
N GLU A 3 -9.53 -24.88 -39.60
CA GLU A 3 -10.64 -25.58 -38.97
C GLU A 3 -11.78 -24.57 -38.80
N ILE A 4 -12.86 -24.78 -39.56
CA ILE A 4 -14.07 -23.97 -39.47
C ILE A 4 -14.94 -24.64 -38.41
N LEU A 5 -15.16 -23.94 -37.29
CA LEU A 5 -16.07 -24.41 -36.24
C LEU A 5 -17.50 -24.00 -36.61
N ASP A 6 -18.37 -25.00 -36.80
CA ASP A 6 -19.78 -24.80 -37.15
C ASP A 6 -20.60 -24.18 -36.01
N GLU A 7 -20.08 -24.21 -34.78
CA GLU A 7 -20.72 -23.63 -33.60
C GLU A 7 -19.80 -22.63 -32.89
N PRO A 8 -20.34 -21.54 -32.32
CA PRO A 8 -19.56 -20.59 -31.55
C PRO A 8 -18.87 -21.27 -30.36
N SER A 9 -17.56 -21.08 -30.23
CA SER A 9 -16.74 -21.66 -29.15
C SER A 9 -17.09 -21.12 -27.75
N PHE A 10 -18.04 -20.20 -27.66
CA PHE A 10 -18.55 -19.64 -26.42
C PHE A 10 -19.96 -20.19 -26.16
N VAL A 11 -20.10 -20.90 -25.04
CA VAL A 11 -21.41 -21.12 -24.43
C VAL A 11 -22.05 -19.74 -24.23
N LYS A 12 -23.28 -19.52 -24.74
CA LYS A 12 -24.05 -18.29 -24.47
C LYS A 12 -23.87 -17.95 -22.98
N PRO A 13 -23.46 -16.72 -22.63
CA PRO A 13 -23.26 -16.39 -21.23
C PRO A 13 -24.54 -16.75 -20.50
N ARG A 14 -24.41 -17.62 -19.49
CA ARG A 14 -25.50 -17.94 -18.59
C ARG A 14 -25.88 -16.63 -17.93
N VAL A 15 -26.86 -15.93 -18.50
CA VAL A 15 -27.47 -14.77 -17.87
C VAL A 15 -28.05 -15.33 -16.59
N MET A 16 -27.34 -15.12 -15.49
CA MET A 16 -27.89 -15.41 -14.18
C MET A 16 -29.02 -14.41 -14.02
N GLU A 17 -30.23 -14.87 -14.33
CA GLU A 17 -31.45 -14.22 -13.93
C GLU A 17 -31.48 -14.33 -12.41
N ILE A 18 -30.90 -13.32 -11.76
CA ILE A 18 -30.86 -13.22 -10.31
C ILE A 18 -32.30 -12.96 -9.90
N SER A 19 -32.95 -13.99 -9.35
CA SER A 19 -34.25 -13.90 -8.72
C SER A 19 -34.16 -12.88 -7.59
N THR A 20 -34.68 -11.68 -7.83
CA THR A 20 -34.94 -10.71 -6.78
C THR A 20 -36.04 -11.28 -5.88
N ASP A 21 -35.77 -11.40 -4.58
CA ASP A 21 -36.82 -11.65 -3.61
C ASP A 21 -37.88 -10.53 -3.75
N PRO A 22 -39.13 -10.84 -4.10
CA PRO A 22 -40.14 -9.84 -4.42
C PRO A 22 -40.51 -8.93 -3.24
N ASP A 23 -40.15 -9.32 -2.02
CA ASP A 23 -40.52 -8.63 -0.78
C ASP A 23 -39.51 -7.60 -0.27
N THR A 24 -38.34 -7.44 -0.93
CA THR A 24 -37.35 -6.45 -0.50
C THR A 24 -37.52 -5.16 -1.30
N PRO A 25 -38.08 -4.07 -0.71
CA PRO A 25 -38.29 -2.83 -1.44
C PRO A 25 -36.95 -2.23 -1.89
N SER A 26 -36.74 -2.17 -3.20
CA SER A 26 -35.59 -1.55 -3.82
C SER A 26 -35.78 -0.05 -3.94
N TRP A 27 -34.66 0.70 -3.90
CA TRP A 27 -34.67 2.15 -4.10
C TRP A 27 -35.26 2.58 -5.46
N THR A 28 -35.33 1.64 -6.42
CA THR A 28 -35.90 1.82 -7.76
C THR A 28 -37.42 1.84 -7.78
N ASP A 29 -38.08 1.20 -6.81
CA ASP A 29 -39.51 0.87 -6.90
C ASP A 29 -40.42 2.09 -6.99
N PRO A 30 -40.21 3.17 -6.21
CA PRO A 30 -41.03 4.38 -6.35
C PRO A 30 -40.86 5.08 -7.70
N ILE A 31 -39.69 4.91 -8.34
CA ILE A 31 -39.40 5.50 -9.65
C ILE A 31 -40.02 4.65 -10.75
N LEU A 32 -39.92 3.32 -10.62
CA LEU A 32 -40.51 2.35 -11.54
C LEU A 32 -42.04 2.45 -11.55
N SER A 33 -42.69 2.45 -10.38
CA SER A 33 -44.15 2.56 -10.28
C SER A 33 -44.67 3.88 -10.86
N PHE A 34 -43.94 4.98 -10.66
CA PHE A 34 -44.28 6.26 -11.26
C PHE A 34 -44.11 6.26 -12.78
N LEU A 35 -43.00 5.73 -13.30
CA LEU A 35 -42.73 5.74 -14.75
C LEU A 35 -43.57 4.73 -15.53
N ARG A 36 -43.92 3.60 -14.92
CA ARG A 36 -44.71 2.52 -15.54
C ARG A 36 -46.21 2.75 -15.38
N ASP A 37 -46.65 3.01 -14.15
CA ASP A 37 -48.07 2.98 -13.79
C ASP A 37 -48.62 4.39 -13.46
N GLY A 38 -47.77 5.42 -13.45
CA GLY A 38 -48.19 6.80 -13.14
C GLY A 38 -48.53 7.02 -11.66
N ILE A 39 -48.18 6.10 -10.77
CA ILE A 39 -48.51 6.15 -9.35
C ILE A 39 -47.71 7.27 -8.66
N VAL A 40 -48.39 8.12 -7.90
CA VAL A 40 -47.81 9.26 -7.20
C VAL A 40 -48.33 9.29 -5.74
N PRO A 41 -47.52 9.68 -4.75
CA PRO A 41 -47.98 9.91 -3.38
C PRO A 41 -49.11 10.94 -3.30
N GLU A 42 -50.03 10.80 -2.33
CA GLU A 42 -51.08 11.80 -2.06
C GLU A 42 -50.51 13.14 -1.61
N ASP A 43 -49.42 13.11 -0.83
CA ASP A 43 -48.78 14.35 -0.40
C ASP A 43 -48.19 15.10 -1.60
N ARG A 44 -48.62 16.36 -1.75
CA ARG A 44 -48.21 17.22 -2.86
C ARG A 44 -46.71 17.48 -2.89
N GLN A 45 -46.04 17.55 -1.73
CA GLN A 45 -44.60 17.79 -1.69
C GLN A 45 -43.81 16.56 -2.12
N GLU A 46 -44.16 15.38 -1.60
CA GLU A 46 -43.57 14.10 -2.01
C GLU A 46 -43.83 13.79 -3.49
N ALA A 47 -45.04 14.06 -3.99
CA ALA A 47 -45.36 13.99 -5.42
C ALA A 47 -44.44 14.84 -6.29
N MET A 48 -44.20 16.10 -5.87
CA MET A 48 -43.30 17.00 -6.58
C MET A 48 -41.85 16.54 -6.52
N LYS A 49 -41.38 16.03 -5.36
CA LYS A 49 -40.02 15.46 -5.21
C LYS A 49 -39.84 14.24 -6.13
N LEU A 50 -40.82 13.34 -6.17
CA LEU A 50 -40.79 12.15 -7.02
C LEU A 50 -40.73 12.52 -8.49
N ARG A 51 -41.58 13.44 -8.97
CA ARG A 51 -41.56 13.93 -10.36
C ARG A 51 -40.19 14.52 -10.74
N ARG A 52 -39.61 15.35 -9.88
CA ARG A 52 -38.26 15.92 -10.08
C ARG A 52 -37.18 14.85 -10.10
N LYS A 53 -37.30 13.80 -9.26
CA LYS A 53 -36.35 12.69 -9.23
C LYS A 53 -36.47 11.84 -10.50
N ALA A 54 -37.70 11.47 -10.88
CA ALA A 54 -38.02 10.59 -11.99
C ALA A 54 -37.68 11.19 -13.36
N SER A 55 -37.67 12.52 -13.52
CA SER A 55 -37.24 13.17 -14.77
C SER A 55 -35.80 12.80 -15.19
N ARG A 56 -34.99 12.37 -14.23
CA ARG A 56 -33.61 11.90 -14.45
C ARG A 56 -33.54 10.44 -14.93
N TYR A 57 -34.66 9.75 -15.08
CA TYR A 57 -34.73 8.33 -15.40
C TYR A 57 -35.71 8.05 -16.55
N THR A 58 -35.47 6.96 -17.27
CA THR A 58 -36.29 6.49 -18.37
C THR A 58 -36.44 4.98 -18.29
N LEU A 59 -37.55 4.47 -18.78
CA LEU A 59 -37.79 3.04 -18.92
C LEU A 59 -37.52 2.65 -20.38
N VAL A 60 -36.75 1.59 -20.60
CA VAL A 60 -36.51 0.99 -21.93
C VAL A 60 -36.68 -0.51 -21.76
N ASP A 61 -37.62 -1.11 -22.49
CA ASP A 61 -37.93 -2.56 -22.41
C ASP A 61 -38.14 -3.08 -20.98
N GLY A 62 -38.80 -2.28 -20.14
CA GLY A 62 -39.05 -2.61 -18.72
C GLY A 62 -37.85 -2.41 -17.78
N VAL A 63 -36.68 -2.04 -18.31
CA VAL A 63 -35.46 -1.79 -17.52
C VAL A 63 -35.31 -0.29 -17.23
N LEU A 64 -34.99 0.03 -15.97
CA LEU A 64 -34.79 1.41 -15.54
C LEU A 64 -33.39 1.90 -15.90
N TYR A 65 -33.33 3.04 -16.58
CA TYR A 65 -32.09 3.72 -16.92
C TYR A 65 -32.05 5.13 -16.34
N LYS A 66 -30.89 5.55 -15.85
CA LYS A 66 -30.61 6.93 -15.48
C LYS A 66 -30.05 7.70 -16.66
N ARG A 67 -30.65 8.86 -16.94
CA ARG A 67 -30.11 9.86 -17.87
C ARG A 67 -28.81 10.43 -17.30
N SER A 68 -27.77 10.39 -18.12
CA SER A 68 -26.46 10.92 -17.80
C SER A 68 -26.18 12.14 -18.68
N PHE A 69 -25.33 13.05 -18.22
CA PHE A 69 -24.99 14.27 -18.98
C PHE A 69 -24.01 13.99 -20.12
N SER A 70 -23.12 13.00 -19.97
CA SER A 70 -21.97 12.79 -20.87
C SER A 70 -21.81 11.36 -21.38
N LEU A 71 -22.48 10.39 -20.76
CA LEU A 71 -22.49 8.96 -21.12
C LEU A 71 -23.86 8.57 -21.72
N PRO A 72 -23.92 7.48 -22.50
CA PRO A 72 -25.18 6.80 -22.81
C PRO A 72 -25.97 6.46 -21.53
N LEU A 73 -27.24 6.09 -21.70
CA LEU A 73 -28.14 5.70 -20.61
C LEU A 73 -27.46 4.70 -19.66
N LEU A 74 -27.53 4.97 -18.35
CA LEU A 74 -26.91 4.12 -17.33
C LEU A 74 -27.97 3.17 -16.76
N ARG A 75 -27.79 1.86 -16.90
CA ARG A 75 -28.70 0.86 -16.31
C ARG A 75 -28.68 0.97 -14.79
N CYS A 76 -29.85 1.13 -14.20
CA CYS A 76 -30.00 1.12 -12.75
C CYS A 76 -29.92 -0.31 -12.22
N LEU A 77 -29.05 -0.54 -11.23
CA LEU A 77 -28.89 -1.84 -10.60
C LEU A 77 -29.64 -1.89 -9.26
N ASN A 78 -30.22 -3.04 -8.97
CA ASN A 78 -30.69 -3.36 -7.63
C ASN A 78 -29.49 -3.67 -6.69
N PRO A 79 -29.68 -3.75 -5.36
CA PRO A 79 -28.58 -3.99 -4.43
C PRO A 79 -27.77 -5.27 -4.71
N TYR A 80 -28.43 -6.37 -5.09
CA TYR A 80 -27.79 -7.65 -5.39
C TYR A 80 -26.94 -7.59 -6.66
N GLU A 81 -27.49 -7.01 -7.73
CA GLU A 81 -26.76 -6.75 -8.99
C GLU A 81 -25.59 -5.79 -8.78
N ALA A 82 -25.75 -4.78 -7.92
CA ALA A 82 -24.70 -3.82 -7.59
C ALA A 82 -23.52 -4.50 -6.88
N GLU A 83 -23.79 -5.36 -5.90
CA GLU A 83 -22.74 -6.14 -5.24
C GLU A 83 -22.05 -7.10 -6.21
N TYR A 84 -22.80 -7.76 -7.08
CA TYR A 84 -22.25 -8.59 -8.15
C TYR A 84 -21.33 -7.79 -9.07
N ALA A 85 -21.78 -6.63 -9.56
CA ALA A 85 -20.99 -5.77 -10.44
C ALA A 85 -19.69 -5.28 -9.76
N LEU A 86 -19.74 -4.93 -8.47
CA LEU A 86 -18.54 -4.57 -7.71
C LEU A 86 -17.56 -5.75 -7.62
N ARG A 87 -18.06 -6.95 -7.31
CA ARG A 87 -17.24 -8.16 -7.24
C ARG A 87 -16.59 -8.52 -8.57
N GLU A 88 -17.33 -8.51 -9.67
CA GLU A 88 -16.77 -8.85 -10.98
C GLU A 88 -15.67 -7.87 -11.42
N VAL A 89 -15.87 -6.56 -11.21
CA VAL A 89 -14.88 -5.55 -11.61
C VAL A 89 -13.67 -5.53 -10.67
N HIS A 90 -13.86 -5.86 -9.38
CA HIS A 90 -12.79 -5.86 -8.39
C HIS A 90 -11.98 -7.17 -8.40
N GLU A 91 -12.65 -8.32 -8.40
CA GLU A 91 -12.10 -9.66 -8.16
C GLU A 91 -12.32 -10.67 -9.30
N GLY A 92 -13.05 -10.29 -10.36
CA GLY A 92 -13.34 -11.19 -11.48
C GLY A 92 -12.08 -11.58 -12.26
N VAL A 93 -12.25 -12.26 -13.40
CA VAL A 93 -11.13 -12.76 -14.23
C VAL A 93 -10.15 -11.65 -14.63
N CYS A 94 -10.68 -10.46 -14.92
CA CYS A 94 -9.90 -9.24 -15.21
C CYS A 94 -9.91 -8.25 -14.02
N GLY A 95 -10.11 -8.76 -12.80
CA GLY A 95 -10.14 -8.01 -11.55
C GLY A 95 -8.81 -7.32 -11.31
N SER A 96 -8.88 -6.07 -10.84
CA SER A 96 -7.69 -5.20 -10.71
C SER A 96 -7.42 -4.75 -9.28
N HIS A 97 -8.18 -5.25 -8.30
CA HIS A 97 -8.05 -4.88 -6.88
C HIS A 97 -7.91 -3.37 -6.64
N VAL A 98 -8.59 -2.57 -7.47
CA VAL A 98 -8.49 -1.11 -7.43
C VAL A 98 -9.21 -0.52 -6.23
N GLY A 99 -8.72 0.63 -5.76
CA GLY A 99 -9.37 1.39 -4.70
C GLY A 99 -10.79 1.82 -5.03
N ALA A 100 -11.59 2.10 -3.99
CA ALA A 100 -13.03 2.33 -4.05
C ALA A 100 -13.47 3.39 -5.07
N ARG A 101 -12.77 4.53 -5.13
CA ARG A 101 -13.06 5.61 -6.09
C ARG A 101 -12.95 5.13 -7.53
N THR A 102 -11.88 4.42 -7.84
CA THR A 102 -11.62 3.89 -9.18
C THR A 102 -12.60 2.78 -9.52
N LEU A 103 -12.94 1.91 -8.56
CA LEU A 103 -13.93 0.86 -8.72
C LEU A 103 -15.30 1.44 -9.10
N ALA A 104 -15.83 2.39 -8.33
CA ALA A 104 -17.11 3.03 -8.62
C ALA A 104 -17.11 3.72 -10.00
N HIS A 105 -16.01 4.39 -10.36
CA HIS A 105 -15.87 5.00 -11.68
C HIS A 105 -15.82 4.00 -12.83
N LYS A 106 -15.16 2.85 -12.65
CA LYS A 106 -15.12 1.78 -13.65
C LYS A 106 -16.52 1.22 -13.90
N VAL A 107 -17.25 0.91 -12.84
CA VAL A 107 -18.64 0.42 -12.95
C VAL A 107 -19.55 1.45 -13.61
N LEU A 108 -19.41 2.73 -13.25
CA LEU A 108 -20.14 3.82 -13.89
C LEU A 108 -19.83 3.93 -15.40
N ARG A 109 -18.55 3.80 -15.78
CA ARG A 109 -18.12 3.82 -17.19
C ARG A 109 -18.58 2.61 -17.98
N GLN A 110 -18.84 1.48 -17.33
CA GLN A 110 -19.46 0.30 -17.94
C GLN A 110 -20.98 0.47 -18.17
N GLY A 111 -21.55 1.61 -17.75
CA GLY A 111 -22.95 1.92 -17.98
C GLY A 111 -23.89 1.54 -16.85
N TYR A 112 -23.38 1.31 -15.64
CA TYR A 112 -24.20 0.92 -14.48
C TYR A 112 -24.33 2.04 -13.45
N TYR A 113 -25.47 2.09 -12.75
CA TYR A 113 -25.74 3.13 -11.74
C TYR A 113 -26.58 2.65 -10.56
N TRP A 114 -26.27 3.16 -9.38
CA TRP A 114 -27.15 3.21 -8.21
C TRP A 114 -26.74 4.38 -7.29
N PRO A 115 -27.63 4.87 -6.40
CA PRO A 115 -27.40 6.12 -5.65
C PRO A 115 -26.16 6.11 -4.74
N ASN A 116 -25.85 4.97 -4.12
CA ASN A 116 -24.81 4.84 -3.10
C ASN A 116 -23.52 4.16 -3.59
N MET A 117 -23.28 4.10 -4.91
CA MET A 117 -22.17 3.35 -5.49
C MET A 117 -20.79 3.60 -4.89
N TYR A 118 -20.49 4.83 -4.51
CA TYR A 118 -19.20 5.14 -3.90
C TYR A 118 -19.07 4.58 -2.49
N LYS A 119 -20.15 4.65 -1.69
CA LYS A 119 -20.19 4.09 -0.33
C LYS A 119 -20.09 2.58 -0.39
N ASP A 120 -20.85 1.95 -1.27
CA ASP A 120 -20.87 0.49 -1.42
C ASP A 120 -19.52 -0.03 -1.94
N ALA A 121 -18.90 0.66 -2.91
CA ALA A 121 -17.55 0.34 -3.36
C ALA A 121 -16.50 0.50 -2.24
N THR A 122 -16.66 1.50 -1.37
CA THR A 122 -15.76 1.71 -0.22
C THR A 122 -15.87 0.54 0.76
N HIS A 123 -17.09 0.20 1.16
CA HIS A 123 -17.35 -0.92 2.06
C HIS A 123 -16.90 -2.26 1.45
N PHE A 124 -17.07 -2.43 0.13
CA PHE A 124 -16.61 -3.62 -0.59
C PHE A 124 -15.08 -3.77 -0.53
N VAL A 125 -14.33 -2.72 -0.89
CA VAL A 125 -12.86 -2.74 -0.89
C VAL A 125 -12.30 -2.88 0.52
N GLN A 126 -12.93 -2.28 1.53
CA GLN A 126 -12.55 -2.45 2.94
C GLN A 126 -12.70 -3.89 3.43
N ARG A 127 -13.70 -4.64 2.93
CA ARG A 127 -13.91 -6.06 3.26
C ARG A 127 -13.00 -7.01 2.46
N CYS A 128 -12.37 -6.55 1.37
CA CYS A 128 -11.54 -7.41 0.53
C CYS A 128 -10.22 -7.77 1.24
N LEU A 129 -10.11 -9.02 1.70
CA LEU A 129 -8.92 -9.51 2.41
C LEU A 129 -7.64 -9.35 1.60
N LYS A 130 -7.66 -9.63 0.29
CA LYS A 130 -6.49 -9.46 -0.59
C LYS A 130 -6.01 -8.01 -0.58
N CYS A 131 -6.94 -7.06 -0.70
CA CYS A 131 -6.58 -5.65 -0.59
C CYS A 131 -6.06 -5.30 0.81
N GLN A 132 -6.65 -5.80 1.89
CA GLN A 132 -6.18 -5.50 3.24
C GLN A 132 -4.78 -6.08 3.54
N PHE A 133 -4.49 -7.29 3.06
CA PHE A 133 -3.18 -7.94 3.27
C PHE A 133 -2.07 -7.33 2.42
N PHE A 134 -2.35 -6.99 1.15
CA PHE A 134 -1.34 -6.53 0.20
C PHE A 134 -1.31 -5.01 0.02
N ALA A 135 -2.21 -4.26 0.64
CA ALA A 135 -2.14 -2.81 0.61
C ALA A 135 -0.85 -2.34 1.28
N HIS A 136 -0.16 -1.43 0.60
CA HIS A 136 1.06 -0.81 1.09
C HIS A 136 0.72 0.26 2.14
N LEU A 137 0.13 -0.17 3.24
CA LEU A 137 -0.23 0.70 4.34
C LEU A 137 0.91 0.70 5.35
N THR A 138 1.78 1.71 5.28
CA THR A 138 2.63 2.08 6.41
C THR A 138 1.74 2.66 7.51
N HIS A 139 1.00 1.79 8.22
CA HIS A 139 0.29 2.12 9.46
C HIS A 139 1.22 2.19 10.66
N GLN A 140 2.54 2.25 10.43
CA GLN A 140 3.46 2.49 11.52
C GLN A 140 3.20 3.90 12.05
N PRO A 141 2.91 4.05 13.35
CA PRO A 141 2.87 5.38 13.95
C PRO A 141 4.22 6.03 13.66
N ALA A 142 4.21 7.33 13.35
CA ALA A 142 5.45 8.07 13.24
C ALA A 142 6.14 7.99 14.60
N GLU A 143 7.18 7.16 14.70
CA GLU A 143 7.94 7.03 15.92
C GLU A 143 8.73 8.33 16.13
N GLN A 144 8.64 8.88 17.34
CA GLN A 144 9.32 10.12 17.66
C GLN A 144 10.83 9.86 17.61
N LEU A 145 11.52 10.50 16.66
CA LEU A 145 12.98 10.45 16.58
C LEU A 145 13.55 10.93 17.92
N THR A 146 14.19 10.02 18.66
CA THR A 146 14.87 10.39 19.90
C THR A 146 16.17 11.10 19.54
N THR A 147 16.23 12.41 19.80
CA THR A 147 17.47 13.15 19.65
C THR A 147 18.47 12.68 20.69
N LEU A 148 19.57 12.10 20.21
CA LEU A 148 20.69 11.69 21.05
C LEU A 148 21.44 12.93 21.52
N VAL A 149 21.30 13.29 22.80
CA VAL A 149 22.07 14.37 23.41
C VAL A 149 23.33 13.77 24.04
N ALA A 150 24.50 14.06 23.48
CA ALA A 150 25.79 13.69 24.07
C ALA A 150 26.34 14.85 24.93
N PRO A 151 26.28 14.75 26.28
CA PRO A 151 26.66 15.85 27.17
C PRO A 151 28.17 16.13 27.24
N TRP A 152 29.03 15.18 26.87
CA TRP A 152 30.50 15.29 26.81
C TRP A 152 31.08 14.64 25.55
N PRO A 153 32.27 15.06 25.06
CA PRO A 153 32.99 14.34 24.00
C PRO A 153 33.18 12.86 24.37
N PHE A 154 33.14 11.97 23.37
CA PHE A 154 33.20 10.51 23.50
C PHE A 154 32.03 9.86 24.27
N ALA A 155 30.97 10.60 24.61
CA ALA A 155 29.81 10.02 25.29
C ALA A 155 29.01 9.04 24.41
N GLN A 156 29.01 9.28 23.10
CA GLN A 156 28.24 8.48 22.15
C GLN A 156 28.85 8.51 20.76
N TRP A 157 28.91 7.33 20.16
CA TRP A 157 29.47 7.05 18.84
C TRP A 157 28.47 6.17 18.08
N GLY A 158 28.22 6.50 16.82
CA GLY A 158 27.49 5.65 15.89
C GLY A 158 28.49 4.93 15.00
N LEU A 159 28.37 3.60 14.88
CA LEU A 159 29.17 2.80 13.96
C LEU A 159 28.32 2.36 12.78
N ASP A 160 28.87 2.46 11.58
CA ASP A 160 28.32 1.88 10.37
C ASP A 160 29.38 1.08 9.60
N LEU A 161 28.93 0.06 8.88
CA LEU A 161 29.76 -0.83 8.08
C LEU A 161 29.39 -0.64 6.61
N LEU A 162 30.27 0.00 5.86
CA LEU A 162 30.08 0.19 4.44
C LEU A 162 30.78 -0.95 3.68
N GLY A 163 30.02 -1.64 2.84
CA GLY A 163 30.55 -2.69 1.97
C GLY A 163 29.47 -3.68 1.49
N PRO A 164 29.89 -4.71 0.74
CA PRO A 164 31.27 -5.01 0.34
C PRO A 164 31.75 -4.16 -0.86
N PHE A 165 32.99 -3.68 -0.80
CA PHE A 165 33.69 -3.00 -1.88
C PHE A 165 34.66 -3.94 -2.61
N VAL A 166 35.13 -3.51 -3.78
CA VAL A 166 36.21 -4.20 -4.51
C VAL A 166 37.43 -4.33 -3.60
N LYS A 167 38.05 -5.52 -3.59
CA LYS A 167 39.18 -5.83 -2.69
C LYS A 167 40.32 -4.83 -2.90
N GLY A 168 40.60 -4.06 -1.87
CA GLY A 168 41.75 -3.14 -1.82
C GLY A 168 43.06 -3.88 -1.55
N VAL A 169 44.15 -3.11 -1.50
CA VAL A 169 45.46 -3.63 -1.05
C VAL A 169 45.30 -4.20 0.37
N GLY A 170 45.77 -5.44 0.58
CA GLY A 170 45.60 -6.14 1.86
C GLY A 170 44.30 -6.96 2.00
N GLY A 171 43.42 -6.99 1.00
CA GLY A 171 42.22 -7.84 1.01
C GLY A 171 41.03 -7.27 1.77
N VAL A 172 41.12 -6.01 2.21
CA VAL A 172 40.03 -5.29 2.88
C VAL A 172 38.88 -5.06 1.90
N THR A 173 37.66 -5.34 2.36
CA THR A 173 36.42 -5.22 1.57
C THR A 173 35.35 -4.35 2.23
N HIS A 174 35.52 -3.99 3.50
CA HIS A 174 34.54 -3.23 4.26
C HIS A 174 35.25 -2.09 4.98
N LEU A 175 34.57 -0.96 5.07
CA LEU A 175 34.99 0.20 5.84
C LEU A 175 34.12 0.30 7.09
N ILE A 176 34.74 0.56 8.23
CA ILE A 176 34.01 0.98 9.43
C ILE A 176 34.02 2.50 9.45
N VAL A 177 32.83 3.09 9.52
CA VAL A 177 32.63 4.51 9.69
C VAL A 177 32.14 4.74 11.10
N ASP A 178 32.88 5.54 11.87
CA ASP A 178 32.39 6.07 13.13
C ASP A 178 31.89 7.51 12.95
N MET A 179 30.87 7.87 13.73
CA MET A 179 30.37 9.23 13.84
C MET A 179 30.21 9.58 15.31
N GLU A 180 31.00 10.55 15.78
CA GLU A 180 30.81 11.12 17.11
C GLU A 180 29.72 12.20 17.04
N SER A 181 28.71 12.12 17.93
CA SER A 181 27.53 12.99 17.83
C SER A 181 27.80 14.46 18.18
N ARG A 182 28.96 14.79 18.78
CA ARG A 182 29.32 16.16 19.22
C ARG A 182 30.39 16.83 18.36
N ILE A 183 31.24 16.07 17.68
CA ILE A 183 32.43 16.59 16.98
C ILE A 183 32.44 16.03 15.56
N ARG A 184 32.54 16.89 14.54
CA ARG A 184 32.68 16.49 13.13
C ARG A 184 34.10 15.99 12.83
N LEU A 185 34.52 14.92 13.50
CA LEU A 185 35.73 14.18 13.20
C LEU A 185 35.31 12.79 12.70
N TRP A 186 35.89 12.38 11.57
CA TRP A 186 35.66 11.08 10.95
C TRP A 186 36.95 10.26 11.09
N LEU A 187 36.89 9.06 11.67
CA LEU A 187 37.99 8.11 11.63
C LEU A 187 37.62 6.98 10.67
N ILE A 188 38.45 6.76 9.64
CA ILE A 188 38.33 5.61 8.76
C ILE A 188 39.29 4.54 9.29
N MET A 189 38.74 3.41 9.73
CA MET A 189 39.53 2.24 10.10
C MET A 189 39.39 1.16 9.02
N GLU A 190 40.52 0.68 8.50
CA GLU A 190 40.57 -0.48 7.60
C GLU A 190 40.62 -1.76 8.43
N LEU A 191 39.66 -2.67 8.25
CA LEU A 191 39.63 -3.96 8.95
C LEU A 191 40.01 -5.11 8.01
N ASN A 192 41.04 -5.87 8.38
CA ASN A 192 41.42 -7.10 7.70
C ASN A 192 40.89 -8.30 8.50
N LEU A 193 39.77 -8.88 8.08
CA LEU A 193 39.01 -9.92 8.81
C LEU A 193 39.68 -11.31 8.82
N THR A 194 40.95 -11.43 8.41
CA THR A 194 41.70 -12.70 8.41
C THR A 194 42.71 -12.85 9.55
N ALA A 195 42.81 -11.89 10.48
CA ALA A 195 43.76 -11.95 11.61
C ALA A 195 43.05 -12.19 12.97
N PRO A 196 43.58 -13.07 13.85
CA PRO A 196 42.93 -13.40 15.11
C PRO A 196 43.10 -12.28 16.13
N LEU A 197 41.97 -11.73 16.59
CA LEU A 197 41.75 -10.92 17.80
C LEU A 197 42.83 -9.87 18.14
N PHE A 198 42.63 -8.64 17.68
CA PHE A 198 43.35 -7.48 18.21
C PHE A 198 42.64 -6.94 19.46
N GLU A 199 43.40 -6.75 20.54
CA GLU A 199 42.95 -6.07 21.76
C GLU A 199 43.29 -4.58 21.65
N ILE A 200 42.29 -3.71 21.64
CA ILE A 200 42.47 -2.25 21.59
C ILE A 200 42.46 -1.72 23.02
N SER A 201 43.61 -1.35 23.56
CA SER A 201 43.71 -0.64 24.84
C SER A 201 43.89 0.86 24.62
N VAL A 202 42.99 1.67 25.19
CA VAL A 202 43.12 3.14 25.21
C VAL A 202 43.69 3.55 26.57
N PRO A 203 44.88 4.17 26.67
CA PRO A 203 45.38 4.63 27.95
C PRO A 203 44.58 5.86 28.38
N VAL A 204 43.87 5.75 29.50
CA VAL A 204 43.26 6.91 30.18
C VAL A 204 44.35 7.58 31.01
N THR A 205 45.11 8.49 30.40
CA THR A 205 45.98 9.40 31.16
C THR A 205 45.71 10.83 30.75
N GLY A 206 45.13 11.58 31.70
CA GLY A 206 45.23 13.04 31.81
C GLY A 206 44.51 13.83 30.73
N LEU A 207 43.45 14.53 31.15
CA LEU A 207 42.80 15.61 30.40
C LEU A 207 43.84 16.63 29.93
N ASN A 208 44.37 16.47 28.72
CA ASN A 208 45.00 17.55 27.98
C ASN A 208 44.63 17.38 26.51
N TYR A 209 44.00 18.44 25.99
CA TYR A 209 43.50 18.56 24.63
C TYR A 209 44.68 18.54 23.64
N SER A 210 45.11 17.34 23.27
CA SER A 210 45.92 17.07 22.09
C SER A 210 45.66 15.64 21.69
N SER A 211 45.33 15.44 20.41
CA SER A 211 44.82 14.21 19.80
C SER A 211 45.38 12.92 20.43
N PRO A 212 44.55 11.98 20.89
CA PRO A 212 45.04 10.70 21.40
C PRO A 212 45.76 9.96 20.28
N ARG A 213 47.04 9.64 20.51
CA ARG A 213 47.84 8.85 19.58
C ARG A 213 47.57 7.38 19.88
N PHE A 214 46.70 6.74 19.09
CA PHE A 214 46.40 5.32 19.25
C PHE A 214 47.61 4.47 18.83
N THR A 215 48.00 3.51 19.68
CA THR A 215 49.10 2.59 19.38
C THR A 215 48.52 1.19 19.24
N ILE A 216 48.51 0.64 18.03
CA ILE A 216 48.10 -0.75 17.78
C ILE A 216 49.34 -1.62 18.04
N ARG A 217 49.30 -2.48 19.06
CA ARG A 217 50.32 -3.51 19.27
C ARG A 217 49.80 -4.86 18.84
N SER A 218 50.56 -5.58 18.03
CA SER A 218 50.31 -6.98 17.72
C SER A 218 50.73 -7.87 18.91
N PRO A 219 49.95 -8.90 19.25
CA PRO A 219 50.36 -9.86 20.27
C PRO A 219 51.35 -10.85 19.67
N THR A 220 52.64 -10.68 19.96
CA THR A 220 53.61 -11.79 19.86
C THR A 220 54.22 -12.05 21.23
N ALA A 221 54.22 -13.34 21.56
CA ALA A 221 54.49 -13.96 22.84
C ALA A 221 55.76 -13.46 23.58
N TRP A 222 55.67 -13.54 24.90
CA TRP A 222 56.80 -13.53 25.81
C TRP A 222 57.84 -14.60 25.41
N SER A 223 59.12 -14.23 25.31
CA SER A 223 60.23 -15.13 25.62
C SER A 223 61.48 -14.38 26.11
N ASN A 224 61.72 -14.55 27.42
CA ASN A 224 62.99 -14.83 28.12
C ASN A 224 64.11 -13.77 28.20
N LEU A 225 64.18 -13.14 29.38
CA LEU A 225 65.24 -13.24 30.42
C LEU A 225 66.72 -13.51 30.03
N LEU A 226 67.57 -12.60 30.54
CA LEU A 226 68.91 -12.74 31.17
C LEU A 226 70.18 -12.26 30.43
N THR A 227 70.94 -11.42 31.19
CA THR A 227 72.41 -11.20 31.22
C THR A 227 73.08 -10.54 30.00
N SER A 228 74.07 -9.65 30.09
CA SER A 228 74.87 -9.03 31.17
C SER A 228 75.79 -7.96 30.55
N ALA A 229 76.15 -6.95 31.34
CA ALA A 229 77.43 -6.21 31.34
C ALA A 229 78.10 -5.80 30.00
N SER A 230 78.13 -4.49 29.75
CA SER A 230 79.36 -3.66 29.69
C SER A 230 78.98 -2.19 29.60
#